data_AF-A0A9P6XP85-F1
#
_entry.id   AF-A0A9P6XP85-F1
#
_cell.length_a   1.000
_cell.length_b   1.000
_cell.length_c   1.000
_cell.angle_alpha   90.00
_cell.angle_beta   90.00
_cell.angle_gamma   90.00
#
_symmetry.space_group_name_H-M   'P 1'
#
loop_
_entity.id
_entity.type
_entity.pdbx_description
1 polymer ?
#
loop_
_entity_poly.entity_id
_entity_poly.type
_entity_poly.pdbx_seq_one_letter_code
_entity_poly.pdbx_strand_id
1 'polypeptide(L)' 'MAHVLAGDYTPLSAVDIFVKDLGLVLDTARHTKFPLPLASTAHQMFMQASTAGHGREADSAVIKIFPGITLPEAK' A
#
# COMPACT_ATOMS: atom_id res chain seq x y z
N MET A 1 9.27 -0.28 -9.33
CA MET A 1 10.19 0.61 -8.58
C MET A 1 10.83 1.73 -9.40
N ALA A 2 10.80 1.69 -10.74
CA ALA A 2 11.26 2.83 -11.55
C ALA A 2 10.53 4.16 -11.22
N HIS A 3 9.21 4.10 -10.96
CA HIS A 3 8.41 5.26 -10.56
C HIS A 3 8.84 5.87 -9.23
N VAL A 4 9.09 5.04 -8.20
CA VAL A 4 9.61 5.50 -6.90
C VAL A 4 10.97 6.18 -7.05
N LEU A 5 11.87 5.64 -7.88
CA LEU A 5 13.18 6.25 -8.16
C LEU A 5 13.07 7.58 -8.91
N ALA A 6 11.99 7.76 -9.67
CA ALA A 6 11.67 9.01 -10.35
C ALA A 6 10.90 10.01 -9.47
N GLY A 7 10.55 9.64 -8.23
CA GLY A 7 9.68 10.44 -7.38
C GLY A 7 8.23 10.54 -7.89
N ASP A 8 7.85 9.69 -8.85
CA ASP A 8 6.53 9.70 -9.49
C ASP A 8 5.56 8.76 -8.76
N TYR A 9 4.53 9.36 -8.16
CA TYR A 9 3.44 8.66 -7.47
C TYR A 9 2.08 8.86 -8.14
N THR A 10 2.08 9.21 -9.44
CA THR A 10 0.86 9.34 -10.23
C THR A 10 0.07 8.02 -10.23
N PRO A 11 -1.21 8.03 -9.83
CA PRO A 11 -1.95 6.80 -9.58
C PRO A 11 -2.33 6.09 -10.89
N LEU A 12 -1.66 4.99 -11.21
CA LEU A 12 -2.16 3.95 -12.12
C LEU A 12 -3.08 2.98 -11.38
N SER A 13 -2.73 2.67 -10.13
CA SER A 13 -3.57 1.99 -9.15
C SER A 13 -3.32 2.65 -7.80
N ALA A 14 -4.38 3.04 -7.09
CA ALA A 14 -4.27 3.83 -5.87
C ALA A 14 -4.02 2.98 -4.62
N VAL A 15 -3.40 3.55 -3.59
CA VAL A 15 -3.26 2.94 -2.26
C VAL A 15 -4.60 2.41 -1.73
N ASP A 16 -5.68 3.19 -1.86
CA ASP A 16 -7.01 2.79 -1.37
C ASP A 16 -7.60 1.58 -2.13
N ILE A 17 -7.16 1.31 -3.37
CA ILE A 17 -7.54 0.10 -4.10
C ILE A 17 -6.94 -1.13 -3.42
N PHE A 18 -5.68 -1.06 -2.97
CA PHE A 18 -5.03 -2.14 -2.24
C PHE A 18 -5.61 -2.35 -0.84
N VAL A 19 -6.05 -1.28 -0.16
CA VAL A 19 -6.83 -1.41 1.07
C VAL A 19 -8.08 -2.27 0.83
N LYS A 20 -8.86 -1.93 -0.20
CA LYS A 20 -10.08 -2.66 -0.56
C LYS A 20 -9.80 -4.11 -0.98
N ASP A 21 -8.87 -4.33 -1.90
CA ASP A 21 -8.59 -5.67 -2.44
C ASP A 21 -8.01 -6.62 -1.38
N LEU A 22 -7.09 -6.16 -0.53
CA LEU A 22 -6.56 -6.96 0.56
C LEU A 22 -7.61 -7.24 1.65
N GLY A 23 -8.53 -6.30 1.88
CA GLY A 23 -9.71 -6.54 2.73
C GLY A 23 -10.53 -7.74 2.24
N LEU A 24 -10.85 -7.78 0.94
CA LEU A 24 -11.59 -8.90 0.32
C LEU A 24 -10.82 -10.23 0.41
N VAL A 25 -9.50 -10.20 0.21
CA VAL A 25 -8.64 -11.39 0.34
C VAL A 25 -8.67 -11.92 1.78
N LEU A 26 -8.53 -11.04 2.78
CA LEU A 26 -8.56 -11.42 4.19
C LEU A 26 -9.92 -11.96 4.63
N ASP A 27 -11.01 -11.37 4.13
CA ASP A 27 -12.36 -11.84 4.44
C ASP A 27 -12.63 -13.22 3.82
N THR A 28 -12.19 -13.45 2.57
CA THR A 28 -12.26 -14.77 1.93
C THR A 28 -11.48 -15.81 2.73
N ALA A 29 -10.25 -15.48 3.15
CA ALA A 29 -9.42 -16.40 3.94
C ALA A 29 -10.03 -16.71 5.32
N ARG A 30 -10.74 -15.75 5.93
CA ARG A 30 -11.48 -15.94 7.18
C ARG A 30 -12.59 -16.97 7.01
N HIS A 31 -13.32 -16.94 5.89
CA HIS A 31 -14.37 -17.93 5.59
C HIS A 31 -13.82 -19.35 5.45
N THR A 32 -12.59 -19.50 4.96
CA THR A 32 -11.94 -20.81 4.80
C THR A 32 -11.01 -21.18 5.96
N LYS A 33 -10.94 -20.36 7.01
CA LYS A 33 -10.02 -20.52 8.15
C LYS A 33 -8.55 -20.67 7.72
N PHE A 34 -8.14 -19.94 6.69
CA PHE A 34 -6.79 -20.00 6.14
C PHE A 34 -5.93 -18.80 6.61
N PRO A 35 -4.76 -19.03 7.23
CA PRO A 35 -3.92 -17.94 7.74
C PRO A 35 -3.15 -17.23 6.61
N LEU A 36 -3.20 -15.89 6.59
CA LEU A 36 -2.50 -15.05 5.61
C LEU A 36 -1.63 -13.97 6.30
N PRO A 37 -0.56 -14.34 7.01
CA PRO A 37 0.24 -13.37 7.77
C PRO A 37 0.80 -12.25 6.88
N LEU A 38 1.37 -12.57 5.72
CA LEU A 38 1.94 -11.57 4.82
C LEU A 38 0.88 -10.62 4.24
N ALA A 39 -0.27 -11.15 3.81
CA ALA A 39 -1.34 -10.30 3.29
C ALA A 39 -1.94 -9.42 4.40
N SER A 40 -2.02 -9.92 5.64
CA SER A 40 -2.50 -9.16 6.78
C SER A 40 -1.57 -8.00 7.13
N THR A 41 -0.25 -8.24 7.12
CA THR A 41 0.77 -7.20 7.30
C THR A 41 0.71 -6.17 6.17
N ALA A 42 0.64 -6.62 4.92
CA ALA A 42 0.50 -5.73 3.77
C ALA A 42 -0.75 -4.84 3.88
N HIS A 43 -1.89 -5.41 4.26
CA HIS A 43 -3.14 -4.65 4.46
C HIS A 43 -2.97 -3.56 5.52
N GLN A 44 -2.32 -3.87 6.65
CA GLN A 44 -2.04 -2.86 7.67
C GLN A 44 -1.11 -1.75 7.18
N MET A 45 -0.11 -2.07 6.36
CA MET A 45 0.77 -1.07 5.77
C MET A 45 0.03 -0.15 4.80
N PHE A 46 -0.84 -0.69 3.93
CA PHE A 46 -1.67 0.12 3.04
C PHE A 46 -2.69 0.97 3.81
N MET A 47 -3.28 0.44 4.88
CA MET A 47 -4.13 1.22 5.79
C MET A 47 -3.37 2.38 6.41
N GLN A 48 -2.15 2.14 6.91
CA GLN A 48 -1.30 3.18 7.46
C GLN A 48 -1.01 4.27 6.41
N ALA A 49 -0.63 3.88 5.19
CA ALA A 49 -0.38 4.81 4.10
C ALA A 49 -1.62 5.63 3.72
N SER A 50 -2.79 5.00 3.65
CA SER A 50 -4.07 5.66 3.41
C SER A 50 -4.37 6.70 4.51
N THR A 51 -4.27 6.31 5.78
CA THR A 51 -4.51 7.22 6.92
C THR A 51 -3.48 8.35 7.04
N ALA A 52 -2.28 8.17 6.49
CA ALA A 52 -1.26 9.22 6.38
C ALA A 52 -1.52 10.22 5.23
N GLY A 53 -2.61 10.06 4.48
CA GLY A 53 -3.02 10.97 3.41
C GLY A 53 -2.60 10.53 2.00
N HIS A 54 -1.99 9.35 1.85
CA HIS A 54 -1.52 8.85 0.55
C HIS A 54 -2.55 7.99 -0.20
N GLY A 55 -3.80 7.93 0.28
CA GLY A 55 -4.83 7.03 -0.27
C GLY A 55 -5.08 7.14 -1.78
N ARG A 56 -4.93 8.36 -2.33
CA ARG A 56 -5.13 8.66 -3.76
C ARG A 56 -3.85 8.62 -4.60
N GLU A 57 -2.70 8.36 -3.99
CA GLU A 57 -1.44 8.19 -4.70
C GLU A 57 -1.29 6.75 -5.21
N ALA A 58 -0.33 6.53 -6.11
CA ALA A 58 0.02 5.18 -6.54
C ALA A 58 0.27 4.23 -5.36
N ASP A 59 -0.06 2.95 -5.51
CA ASP A 59 0.22 1.87 -4.55
C ASP A 59 1.65 1.89 -3.98
N SER A 60 2.63 2.25 -4.80
CA SER A 60 4.02 2.41 -4.39
C SER A 60 4.27 3.49 -3.31
N ALA A 61 3.32 4.41 -3.09
CA ALA A 61 3.35 5.39 -2.00
C ALA A 61 3.30 4.74 -0.61
N VAL A 62 2.97 3.44 -0.51
CA VAL A 62 3.14 2.67 0.73
C VAL A 62 4.57 2.75 1.27
N ILE A 63 5.58 2.99 0.42
CA ILE A 63 6.97 3.17 0.84
C ILE A 63 7.15 4.40 1.76
N LYS A 64 6.29 5.41 1.68
CA LYS A 64 6.38 6.66 2.45
C LYS A 64 6.16 6.47 3.95
N ILE A 65 5.59 5.34 4.38
CA ILE A 65 5.36 5.04 5.81
C ILE A 65 6.61 4.52 6.53
N PHE A 66 7.66 4.16 5.79
CA PHE A 66 8.87 3.59 6.37
C PHE A 66 9.74 4.70 6.99
N PRO A 67 10.07 4.61 8.28
CA PRO A 67 10.93 5.61 8.93
C PRO A 67 12.38 5.47 8.46
N GLY A 68 13.10 6.59 8.43
CA GLY A 68 14.55 6.59 8.20
C GLY A 68 14.99 6.42 6.75
N ILE A 69 14.07 6.52 5.77
CA ILE A 69 14.42 6.54 4.35
C ILE A 69 14.26 7.95 3.77
N THR A 70 15.13 8.31 2.83
CA THR A 70 14.99 9.53 2.02
C THR A 70 14.49 9.12 0.65
N LEU A 71 13.33 9.64 0.25
CA LEU A 71 12.76 9.38 -1.07
C LEU A 71 13.22 10.46 -2.06
N PRO A 72 13.43 10.10 -3.34
CA PRO A 72 13.76 11.09 -4.35
C PRO A 72 12.58 12.04 -4.56
N GLU A 73 12.89 13.31 -4.81
CA GLU A 73 11.91 14.29 -5.26
C GLU A 73 11.54 14.05 -6.73
N ALA A 74 10.32 14.41 -7.11
CA ALA A 74 9.91 14.38 -8.50
C ALA A 74 10.81 15.34 -9.31
N LYS A 75 11.31 14.87 -10.45
CA LYS A 75 12.06 15.70 -11.40
C LYS A 75 11.16 16.71 -12.12
#